data_AF-A0A179HNU8-F1
#
_entry.id   AF-A0A179HNU8-F1
#
_cell.length_a   1.000
_cell.length_b   1.000
_cell.length_c   1.000
_cell.angle_alpha   90.00
_cell.angle_beta   90.00
_cell.angle_gamma   90.00
#
_symmetry.space_group_name_H-M   'P 1'
#
loop_
_entity.id
_entity.type
_entity.pdbx_description
1 polymer ?
#
loop_
_entity_poly.entity_id
_entity_poly.type
_entity_poly.pdbx_seq_one_letter_code
_entity_poly.pdbx_strand_id
1 'polypeptide(L)'
;MSSSSSSPPPFQSALLAGALAGTTVDLSLFPLDTLKTRLQSSAGFFPSGGFSGIYRGIGSALVGSAPGAAFFFCTYEATKGLLGSSGGGGANGDRGAALLPDAATHMVAASLGEVAACAVRVPTEVVKQRAQAGLHGGSSAAALRAILGRYPTHGLGAVWREMYRGWGITVFREVPFTVIQFPLWEAMKAWRRRRRGDGGGDVSGVESAVFGSVAGAIAAATTTPLDVLKTRVMLSKERVSVGEVFRRMAREEGVRPFFAGVAPRVTWISIGGAIFLGSYQWAINTMRTMA
;
A
#
# COMPACT_ATOMS: atom_id res chain seq x y z
N MET A 1 41.58 5.46 -1.42
CA MET A 1 40.12 5.57 -1.59
C MET A 1 39.49 5.05 -0.31
N SER A 2 39.18 5.94 0.63
CA SER A 2 38.73 5.58 1.97
C SER A 2 37.31 5.01 1.92
N SER A 3 37.14 3.86 2.54
CA SER A 3 35.86 3.24 2.86
C SER A 3 35.09 4.12 3.84
N SER A 4 34.17 4.94 3.34
CA SER A 4 33.22 5.68 4.16
C SER A 4 32.23 4.71 4.81
N SER A 5 32.44 4.38 6.08
CA SER A 5 31.46 3.73 6.94
C SER A 5 30.19 4.58 6.97
N SER A 6 29.11 4.09 6.36
CA SER A 6 27.86 4.82 6.22
C SER A 6 27.11 4.85 7.55
N SER A 7 27.27 5.91 8.34
CA SER A 7 26.34 6.21 9.42
C SER A 7 24.92 6.34 8.82
N PRO A 8 23.89 5.75 9.46
CA PRO A 8 22.52 5.89 9.00
C PRO A 8 22.15 7.38 8.94
N PRO A 9 21.39 7.81 7.91
CA PRO A 9 20.96 9.19 7.82
C PRO A 9 20.20 9.60 9.09
N PRO A 10 20.34 10.85 9.56
CA PRO A 10 19.52 11.37 10.65
C PRO A 10 18.04 11.13 10.38
N PHE A 11 17.26 10.80 11.42
CA PHE A 11 15.83 10.47 11.29
C PHE A 11 15.05 11.53 10.49
N GLN A 12 15.35 12.81 10.70
CA GLN A 12 14.73 13.91 9.96
C GLN A 12 15.04 13.86 8.46
N SER A 13 16.29 13.59 8.09
CA SER A 13 16.68 13.43 6.68
C SER A 13 16.02 12.21 6.06
N ALA A 14 15.92 11.09 6.78
CA ALA A 14 15.22 9.89 6.30
C ALA A 14 13.71 10.14 6.12
N LEU A 15 13.09 10.88 7.04
CA LEU A 15 11.68 11.26 6.96
C LEU A 15 11.40 12.20 5.78
N LEU A 16 12.22 13.24 5.60
CA LEU A 16 12.10 14.18 4.48
C LEU A 16 12.37 13.50 3.14
N ALA A 17 13.41 12.66 3.05
CA ALA A 17 13.68 11.86 1.85
C ALA A 17 12.53 10.91 1.53
N GLY A 18 11.93 10.28 2.55
CA GLY A 18 10.77 9.41 2.39
C GLY A 18 9.52 10.16 1.91
N ALA A 19 9.25 11.34 2.48
CA ALA A 19 8.13 12.19 2.08
C ALA A 19 8.30 12.71 0.64
N LEU A 20 9.50 13.16 0.28
CA LEU A 20 9.83 13.57 -1.08
C LEU A 20 9.67 12.39 -2.05
N ALA A 21 10.26 11.24 -1.74
CA ALA A 21 10.15 10.04 -2.56
C ALA A 21 8.70 9.59 -2.76
N GLY A 22 7.89 9.55 -1.69
CA GLY A 22 6.47 9.21 -1.75
C GLY A 22 5.69 10.20 -2.62
N THR A 23 5.92 11.50 -2.44
CA THR A 23 5.29 12.55 -3.25
C THR A 23 5.69 12.44 -4.72
N THR A 24 6.96 12.14 -5.01
CA THR A 24 7.44 11.94 -6.39
C THR A 24 6.79 10.73 -7.04
N VAL A 25 6.64 9.61 -6.31
CA VAL A 25 5.92 8.44 -6.81
C VAL A 25 4.46 8.79 -7.11
N ASP A 26 3.79 9.42 -6.14
CA ASP A 26 2.39 9.82 -6.28
C ASP A 26 2.22 10.73 -7.49
N LEU A 27 3.05 11.77 -7.65
CA LEU A 27 3.01 12.69 -8.79
C LEU A 27 3.29 12.00 -10.13
N SER A 28 4.28 11.10 -10.17
CA SER A 28 4.71 10.44 -11.41
C SER A 28 3.68 9.42 -11.90
N LEU A 29 3.05 8.70 -10.97
CA LEU A 29 2.08 7.65 -11.28
C LEU A 29 0.64 8.14 -11.31
N PHE A 30 0.35 9.32 -10.74
CA PHE A 30 -1.00 9.89 -10.70
C PHE A 30 -1.73 9.90 -12.05
N PRO A 31 -1.09 10.28 -13.17
CA PRO A 31 -1.76 10.32 -14.46
C PRO A 31 -2.30 8.96 -14.89
N LEU A 32 -1.53 7.89 -14.66
CA LEU A 32 -1.91 6.54 -15.04
C LEU A 32 -3.08 6.03 -14.17
N ASP A 33 -3.08 6.37 -12.87
CA ASP A 33 -4.20 6.09 -11.98
C ASP A 33 -5.49 6.76 -12.47
N THR A 34 -5.40 8.05 -12.83
CA THR A 34 -6.56 8.79 -13.35
C THR A 34 -7.08 8.19 -14.65
N LEU A 35 -6.19 7.84 -15.59
CA LEU A 35 -6.59 7.20 -16.85
C LEU A 35 -7.27 5.85 -16.60
N LYS A 36 -6.71 5.01 -15.72
CA LYS A 36 -7.30 3.74 -15.32
C LYS A 36 -8.69 3.92 -14.71
N THR A 37 -8.86 4.85 -13.76
CA THR A 37 -10.16 5.13 -13.13
C THR A 37 -11.20 5.58 -14.14
N ARG A 38 -10.81 6.40 -15.14
CA ARG A 38 -11.73 6.85 -16.20
C ARG A 38 -12.12 5.74 -17.16
N LEU A 39 -11.18 4.87 -17.51
CA LEU A 39 -11.45 3.68 -18.34
C LEU A 39 -12.39 2.70 -17.62
N GLN A 40 -12.29 2.63 -16.28
CA GLN A 40 -13.15 1.78 -15.44
C GLN A 40 -14.46 2.46 -15.01
N SER A 41 -14.66 3.73 -15.36
CA SER A 41 -15.88 4.48 -15.05
C SER A 41 -17.06 3.95 -15.86
N SER A 42 -18.22 3.78 -15.22
CA SER A 42 -19.46 3.38 -15.89
C SER A 42 -19.97 4.44 -16.87
N ALA A 43 -19.56 5.70 -16.73
CA ALA A 43 -19.90 6.78 -17.66
C ALA A 43 -19.07 6.74 -18.95
N GLY A 44 -18.00 5.93 -19.01
CA GLY A 44 -17.06 5.86 -20.13
C GLY A 44 -15.93 6.90 -20.05
N PHE A 45 -14.89 6.68 -20.87
CA PHE A 45 -13.63 7.41 -20.78
C PHE A 45 -13.74 8.91 -21.09
N PHE A 46 -14.36 9.28 -22.22
CA PHE A 46 -14.48 10.67 -22.64
C PHE A 46 -15.44 11.48 -21.73
N PRO A 47 -16.61 10.96 -21.34
CA PRO A 47 -17.49 11.66 -20.39
C PRO A 47 -16.84 11.89 -19.02
N SER A 48 -15.96 11.00 -18.58
CA SER A 48 -15.17 11.19 -17.35
C SER A 48 -13.95 12.12 -17.50
N GLY A 49 -13.81 12.83 -18.63
CA GLY A 49 -12.79 13.86 -18.86
C GLY A 49 -11.66 13.47 -19.81
N GLY A 50 -11.68 12.26 -20.37
CA GLY A 50 -10.71 11.79 -21.36
C GLY A 50 -9.27 11.94 -20.90
N PHE A 51 -8.46 12.69 -21.65
CA PHE A 51 -7.06 12.99 -21.30
C PHE A 51 -6.87 14.33 -20.57
N SER A 52 -7.92 15.12 -20.35
CA SER A 52 -7.81 16.43 -19.70
C SER A 52 -7.89 16.35 -18.18
N GLY A 53 -7.15 17.20 -17.46
CA GLY A 53 -7.20 17.25 -15.99
C GLY A 53 -6.79 15.93 -15.32
N ILE A 54 -5.69 15.32 -15.78
CA ILE A 54 -5.16 14.04 -15.26
C ILE A 54 -4.72 14.08 -13.78
N TYR A 55 -4.51 15.26 -13.20
CA TYR A 55 -4.17 15.45 -11.78
C TYR A 55 -5.37 15.70 -10.85
N ARG A 56 -6.60 15.56 -11.38
CA ARG A 56 -7.82 15.69 -10.56
C ARG A 56 -7.85 14.62 -9.48
N GLY A 57 -7.87 15.03 -8.21
CA GLY A 57 -7.86 14.11 -7.07
C GLY A 57 -6.55 14.11 -6.27
N ILE A 58 -5.47 14.73 -6.75
CA ILE A 58 -4.15 14.59 -6.12
C ILE A 58 -4.10 15.18 -4.71
N GLY A 59 -4.78 16.30 -4.46
CA GLY A 59 -4.83 16.90 -3.12
C GLY A 59 -5.40 15.95 -2.06
N SER A 60 -6.44 15.16 -2.39
CA SER A 60 -6.98 14.15 -1.47
C SER A 60 -6.01 12.99 -1.22
N ALA A 61 -5.21 12.60 -2.21
CA ALA A 61 -4.20 11.54 -2.05
C ALA A 61 -3.07 12.01 -1.11
N LEU A 62 -2.55 13.22 -1.33
CA LEU A 62 -1.48 13.80 -0.52
C LEU A 62 -1.89 13.97 0.95
N VAL A 63 -3.11 14.47 1.20
CA VAL A 63 -3.65 14.61 2.57
C VAL A 63 -3.80 13.26 3.27
N GLY A 64 -4.07 12.18 2.53
CA GLY A 64 -4.22 10.84 3.09
C GLY A 64 -2.91 10.08 3.33
N SER A 65 -1.84 10.44 2.63
CA SER A 65 -0.60 9.66 2.59
C SER A 65 0.14 9.69 3.94
N ALA A 66 0.44 10.88 4.47
CA ALA A 66 1.18 11.00 5.74
C ALA A 66 0.43 10.43 6.95
N PRO A 67 -0.89 10.71 7.17
CA PRO A 67 -1.60 10.11 8.29
C PRO A 67 -1.81 8.60 8.10
N GLY A 68 -1.95 8.11 6.87
CA GLY A 68 -2.02 6.67 6.60
C GLY A 68 -0.74 5.93 7.01
N ALA A 69 0.42 6.49 6.67
CA ALA A 69 1.72 5.96 7.09
C ALA A 69 1.91 6.04 8.61
N ALA A 70 1.50 7.15 9.25
CA ALA A 70 1.57 7.29 10.70
C ALA A 70 0.73 6.21 11.42
N PHE A 71 -0.51 5.98 11.00
CA PHE A 71 -1.36 4.92 11.56
C PHE A 71 -0.74 3.54 11.33
N PHE A 72 -0.21 3.27 10.13
CA PHE A 72 0.51 2.03 9.86
C PHE A 72 1.64 1.80 10.87
N PHE A 73 2.58 2.73 10.99
CA PHE A 73 3.77 2.56 11.82
C PHE A 73 3.46 2.56 13.31
N CYS A 74 2.56 3.42 13.78
CA CYS A 74 2.14 3.43 15.18
C CYS A 74 1.50 2.09 15.58
N THR A 75 0.58 1.57 14.77
CA THR A 75 -0.06 0.27 15.05
C THR A 75 0.93 -0.88 14.90
N TYR A 76 1.83 -0.82 13.91
CA TYR A 76 2.87 -1.81 13.71
C TYR A 76 3.81 -1.89 14.93
N GLU A 77 4.35 -0.77 15.40
CA GLU A 77 5.24 -0.72 16.57
C GLU A 77 4.49 -1.06 17.87
N ALA A 78 3.25 -0.60 18.05
CA ALA A 78 2.43 -0.98 19.20
C ALA A 78 2.18 -2.51 19.22
N THR A 79 1.84 -3.10 18.07
CA THR A 79 1.59 -4.55 17.97
C THR A 79 2.87 -5.33 18.23
N LYS A 80 4.03 -4.90 17.70
CA LYS A 80 5.32 -5.49 18.03
C LYS A 80 5.65 -5.36 19.51
N GLY A 81 5.38 -4.21 20.12
CA GLY A 81 5.57 -3.99 21.55
C GLY A 81 4.71 -4.94 22.38
N LEU A 82 3.45 -5.17 21.99
CA LEU A 82 2.53 -6.06 22.71
C LEU A 82 2.85 -7.56 22.50
N LEU A 83 3.23 -7.97 21.28
CA LEU A 83 3.58 -9.35 20.96
C LEU A 83 5.03 -9.72 21.34
N GLY A 84 5.90 -8.71 21.44
CA GLY A 84 7.32 -8.81 21.77
C GLY A 84 7.69 -8.36 23.18
N SER A 85 6.75 -7.88 24.00
CA SER A 85 6.89 -7.84 25.45
C SER A 85 6.60 -9.25 25.98
N SER A 86 7.54 -10.20 25.95
CA SER A 86 8.77 -10.20 26.76
C SER A 86 10.05 -9.86 26.01
N GLY A 87 10.58 -8.64 26.19
CA GLY A 87 11.88 -8.27 25.61
C GLY A 87 12.21 -6.78 25.61
N GLY A 88 11.84 -6.06 26.67
CA GLY A 88 12.36 -4.71 26.91
C GLY A 88 13.87 -4.79 27.20
N GLY A 89 14.63 -3.87 26.61
CA GLY A 89 16.07 -3.75 26.80
C GLY A 89 16.48 -3.84 28.27
N GLY A 90 17.19 -4.91 28.60
CA GLY A 90 17.81 -5.16 29.89
C GLY A 90 18.93 -6.16 29.69
N ALA A 91 20.16 -5.70 29.89
CA ALA A 91 21.34 -6.54 29.91
C ALA A 91 21.30 -7.47 31.14
N ASN A 92 20.58 -8.59 31.05
CA ASN A 92 20.91 -9.87 31.69
C ASN A 92 19.82 -10.89 31.38
N GLY A 93 20.23 -12.14 31.28
CA GLY A 93 19.41 -13.25 30.80
C GLY A 93 18.13 -13.44 31.60
N ASP A 94 17.02 -13.49 30.86
CA ASP A 94 16.02 -14.57 30.91
C ASP A 94 15.14 -14.42 29.66
N ARG A 95 15.32 -15.33 28.69
CA ARG A 95 14.53 -15.37 27.46
C ARG A 95 13.11 -15.84 27.79
N GLY A 96 12.25 -14.93 28.23
CA GLY A 96 10.81 -15.14 28.25
C GLY A 96 10.33 -15.51 26.84
N ALA A 97 9.60 -16.61 26.71
CA ALA A 97 9.22 -17.18 25.42
C ALA A 97 8.39 -16.17 24.60
N ALA A 98 8.90 -15.78 23.43
CA ALA A 98 8.11 -15.05 22.46
C ALA A 98 6.83 -15.83 22.15
N LEU A 99 5.66 -15.16 22.22
CA LEU A 99 4.35 -15.79 21.97
C LEU A 99 4.25 -16.35 20.54
N LEU A 100 4.99 -15.77 19.60
CA LEU A 100 5.03 -16.15 18.19
C LEU A 100 6.48 -16.04 17.66
N PRO A 101 6.84 -16.82 16.62
CA PRO A 101 8.10 -16.62 15.89
C PRO A 101 8.20 -15.20 15.33
N ASP A 102 9.41 -14.64 15.25
CA ASP A 102 9.65 -13.26 14.77
C ASP A 102 8.92 -12.93 13.47
N ALA A 103 8.94 -13.85 12.49
CA ALA A 103 8.25 -13.69 11.23
C ALA A 103 6.72 -13.54 11.39
N ALA A 104 6.10 -14.33 12.28
CA ALA A 104 4.68 -14.26 12.56
C ALA A 104 4.30 -12.97 13.31
N THR A 105 5.16 -12.51 14.23
CA THR A 105 4.98 -11.21 14.90
C THR A 105 4.99 -10.05 13.89
N HIS A 106 5.94 -10.05 12.95
CA HIS A 106 5.98 -9.05 11.88
C HIS A 106 4.76 -9.12 10.95
N MET A 107 4.28 -10.33 10.63
CA MET A 107 3.06 -10.51 9.82
C MET A 107 1.82 -9.94 10.50
N VAL A 108 1.62 -10.26 11.78
CA VAL A 108 0.45 -9.80 12.54
C VAL A 108 0.52 -8.29 12.72
N ALA A 109 1.67 -7.76 13.12
CA ALA A 109 1.90 -6.32 13.24
C ALA A 109 1.67 -5.58 11.93
N ALA A 110 2.19 -6.10 10.81
CA ALA A 110 1.99 -5.51 9.50
C ALA A 110 0.52 -5.55 9.06
N SER A 111 -0.17 -6.67 9.29
CA SER A 111 -1.59 -6.83 8.94
C SER A 111 -2.48 -5.88 9.74
N LEU A 112 -2.24 -5.75 11.06
CA LEU A 112 -2.99 -4.80 11.89
C LEU A 112 -2.65 -3.35 11.54
N GLY A 113 -1.37 -3.05 11.26
CA GLY A 113 -0.94 -1.75 10.75
C GLY A 113 -1.63 -1.39 9.43
N GLU A 114 -1.76 -2.35 8.53
CA GLU A 114 -2.43 -2.18 7.24
C GLU A 114 -3.93 -1.90 7.40
N VAL A 115 -4.60 -2.61 8.31
CA VAL A 115 -6.00 -2.34 8.67
C VAL A 115 -6.17 -0.95 9.28
N ALA A 116 -5.27 -0.53 10.17
CA ALA A 116 -5.28 0.80 10.75
C ALA A 116 -5.04 1.89 9.69
N ALA A 117 -4.10 1.66 8.78
CA ALA A 117 -3.81 2.57 7.67
C ALA A 117 -4.98 2.66 6.67
N CYS A 118 -5.73 1.57 6.48
CA CYS A 118 -6.97 1.60 5.70
C CYS A 118 -7.95 2.64 6.26
N ALA A 119 -7.99 2.86 7.59
CA ALA A 119 -8.92 3.79 8.26
C ALA A 119 -8.83 5.21 7.68
N VAL A 120 -7.61 5.65 7.38
CA VAL A 120 -7.34 6.93 6.75
C VAL A 120 -7.45 6.84 5.23
N ARG A 121 -6.94 5.75 4.64
CA ARG A 121 -6.80 5.60 3.19
C ARG A 121 -8.13 5.46 2.46
N VAL A 122 -9.10 4.75 3.04
CA VAL A 122 -10.38 4.50 2.35
C VAL A 122 -11.17 5.79 2.11
N PRO A 123 -11.36 6.68 3.11
CA PRO A 123 -12.00 7.97 2.89
C PRO A 123 -11.30 8.86 1.85
N THR A 124 -9.96 8.91 1.88
CA THR A 124 -9.18 9.74 0.96
C THR A 124 -9.24 9.18 -0.46
N GLU A 125 -9.22 7.86 -0.61
CA GLU A 125 -9.39 7.16 -1.88
C GLU A 125 -10.79 7.39 -2.47
N VAL A 126 -11.86 7.37 -1.66
CA VAL A 126 -13.23 7.65 -2.14
C VAL A 126 -13.32 9.06 -2.73
N VAL A 127 -12.72 10.06 -2.08
CA VAL A 127 -12.69 11.44 -2.59
C VAL A 127 -11.84 11.53 -3.86
N LYS A 128 -10.66 10.88 -3.87
CA LYS A 128 -9.75 10.83 -5.02
C LYS A 128 -10.45 10.23 -6.25
N GLN A 129 -11.08 9.07 -6.09
CA GLN A 129 -11.75 8.37 -7.20
C GLN A 129 -12.94 9.16 -7.77
N ARG A 130 -13.73 9.84 -6.91
CA ARG A 130 -14.83 10.70 -7.39
C ARG A 130 -14.30 11.89 -8.21
N ALA A 131 -13.20 12.50 -7.78
CA ALA A 131 -12.56 13.58 -8.52
C ALA A 131 -11.96 13.08 -9.85
N GLN A 132 -11.29 11.92 -9.86
CA GLN A 132 -10.71 11.31 -11.06
C GLN A 132 -11.76 10.92 -12.11
N ALA A 133 -12.91 10.42 -11.66
CA ALA A 133 -14.05 10.08 -12.51
C ALA A 133 -14.78 11.30 -13.11
N GLY A 134 -14.37 12.52 -12.75
CA GLY A 134 -14.97 13.76 -13.24
C GLY A 134 -16.26 14.17 -12.53
N LEU A 135 -16.66 13.45 -11.47
CA LEU A 135 -17.84 13.80 -10.69
C LEU A 135 -17.61 15.14 -9.97
N HIS A 136 -18.67 15.95 -9.84
CA HIS A 136 -18.61 17.25 -9.16
C HIS A 136 -17.56 18.21 -9.76
N GLY A 137 -17.40 18.20 -11.09
CA GLY A 137 -16.43 19.04 -11.80
C GLY A 137 -14.97 18.58 -11.67
N GLY A 138 -14.73 17.40 -11.08
CA GLY A 138 -13.39 16.84 -10.89
C GLY A 138 -12.59 17.44 -9.73
N SER A 139 -13.24 18.18 -8.82
CA SER A 139 -12.61 18.77 -7.65
C SER A 139 -12.76 17.87 -6.42
N SER A 140 -11.65 17.56 -5.75
CA SER A 140 -11.64 16.84 -4.46
C SER A 140 -12.46 17.55 -3.39
N ALA A 141 -12.40 18.89 -3.34
CA ALA A 141 -13.14 19.68 -2.36
C ALA A 141 -14.65 19.64 -2.65
N ALA A 142 -15.05 19.70 -3.92
CA ALA A 142 -16.46 19.58 -4.31
C ALA A 142 -16.99 18.16 -4.04
N ALA A 143 -16.20 17.12 -4.33
CA ALA A 143 -16.55 15.74 -4.03
C ALA A 143 -16.71 15.51 -2.52
N LEU A 144 -15.82 16.07 -1.70
CA LEU A 144 -15.93 15.99 -0.23
C LEU A 144 -17.16 16.77 0.28
N ARG A 145 -17.38 18.00 -0.20
CA ARG A 145 -18.57 18.80 0.16
C ARG A 145 -19.87 18.09 -0.22
N ALA A 146 -19.91 17.40 -1.35
CA ALA A 146 -21.08 16.63 -1.76
C ALA A 146 -21.35 15.41 -0.84
N ILE A 147 -20.29 14.80 -0.29
CA ILE A 147 -20.43 13.73 0.71
C ILE A 147 -20.94 14.31 2.04
N LEU A 148 -20.29 15.39 2.52
CA LEU A 148 -20.65 16.05 3.78
C LEU A 148 -22.02 16.70 3.73
N GLY A 149 -22.45 17.20 2.57
CA GLY A 149 -23.77 17.78 2.34
C GLY A 149 -24.94 16.80 2.48
N ARG A 150 -24.67 15.50 2.61
CA ARG A 150 -25.68 14.49 2.97
C ARG A 150 -25.95 14.42 4.48
N TYR A 151 -25.12 15.07 5.30
CA TYR A 151 -25.28 15.10 6.75
C TYR A 151 -26.65 15.66 7.20
N PRO A 152 -27.13 16.81 6.69
CA PRO A 152 -28.40 17.38 7.16
C PRO A 152 -29.62 16.53 6.81
N THR A 153 -29.56 15.77 5.71
CA THR A 153 -30.70 15.00 5.18
C THR A 153 -30.72 13.55 5.64
N HIS A 154 -29.56 12.93 5.88
CA HIS A 154 -29.45 11.51 6.21
C HIS A 154 -28.59 11.21 7.44
N GLY A 155 -28.10 12.23 8.14
CA GLY A 155 -27.30 12.11 9.37
C GLY A 155 -25.87 11.58 9.17
N LEU A 156 -25.14 11.41 10.29
CA LEU A 156 -23.76 10.94 10.32
C LEU A 156 -23.55 9.56 9.70
N GLY A 157 -24.49 8.64 9.94
CA GLY A 157 -24.38 7.26 9.46
C GLY A 157 -24.31 7.16 7.93
N ALA A 158 -25.02 8.03 7.22
CA ALA A 158 -24.97 8.07 5.76
C ALA A 158 -23.64 8.60 5.23
N VAL A 159 -23.09 9.63 5.86
CA VAL A 159 -21.76 10.16 5.54
C VAL A 159 -20.69 9.10 5.78
N TRP A 160 -20.73 8.44 6.95
CA TRP A 160 -19.76 7.40 7.31
C TRP A 160 -19.78 6.23 6.33
N ARG A 161 -20.97 5.73 6.02
CA ARG A 161 -21.15 4.63 5.05
C ARG A 161 -20.63 5.00 3.65
N GLU A 162 -20.78 6.25 3.23
CA GLU A 162 -20.27 6.73 1.94
C GLU A 162 -18.75 6.89 1.94
N MET A 163 -18.15 7.41 3.01
CA MET A 163 -16.69 7.59 3.13
C MET A 163 -15.95 6.26 3.28
N TYR A 164 -16.55 5.28 3.94
CA TYR A 164 -15.99 3.93 4.11
C TYR A 164 -16.52 2.93 3.07
N ARG A 165 -17.11 3.43 1.98
CA ARG A 165 -17.57 2.57 0.89
C ARG A 165 -16.38 1.84 0.30
N GLY A 166 -16.44 0.51 0.33
CA GLY A 166 -15.35 -0.35 -0.16
C GLY A 166 -14.32 -0.73 0.91
N TRP A 167 -14.50 -0.33 2.19
CA TRP A 167 -13.63 -0.74 3.30
C TRP A 167 -13.28 -2.23 3.29
N GLY A 168 -14.30 -3.10 3.34
CA GLY A 168 -14.08 -4.54 3.40
C GLY A 168 -13.39 -5.08 2.15
N ILE A 169 -13.61 -4.44 1.00
CA ILE A 169 -12.91 -4.78 -0.24
C ILE A 169 -11.43 -4.42 -0.10
N THR A 170 -11.12 -3.23 0.37
CA THR A 170 -9.74 -2.76 0.56
C THR A 170 -9.01 -3.68 1.53
N VAL A 171 -9.54 -3.89 2.74
CA VAL A 171 -8.93 -4.77 3.76
C VAL A 171 -8.71 -6.18 3.22
N PHE A 172 -9.70 -6.77 2.54
CA PHE A 172 -9.55 -8.09 1.95
C PHE A 172 -8.45 -8.17 0.87
N ARG A 173 -8.17 -7.08 0.16
CA ARG A 173 -7.06 -7.04 -0.82
C ARG A 173 -5.72 -6.90 -0.11
N GLU A 174 -5.64 -6.00 0.86
CA GLU A 174 -4.38 -5.62 1.50
C GLU A 174 -3.86 -6.68 2.49
N VAL A 175 -4.75 -7.36 3.23
CA VAL A 175 -4.33 -8.36 4.22
C VAL A 175 -3.60 -9.55 3.58
N PRO A 176 -4.13 -10.24 2.55
CA PRO A 176 -3.40 -11.32 1.88
C PRO A 176 -2.10 -10.84 1.23
N PHE A 177 -2.09 -9.62 0.70
CA PHE A 177 -0.90 -9.02 0.10
C PHE A 177 0.21 -8.81 1.15
N THR A 178 -0.12 -8.22 2.30
CA THR A 178 0.83 -7.99 3.40
C THR A 178 1.30 -9.28 4.06
N VAL A 179 0.42 -10.26 4.24
CA VAL A 179 0.73 -11.60 4.75
C VAL A 179 1.79 -12.32 3.90
N ILE A 180 1.84 -12.07 2.59
CA ILE A 180 2.87 -12.64 1.71
C ILE A 180 4.11 -11.74 1.62
N GLN A 181 3.91 -10.43 1.47
CA GLN A 181 4.99 -9.47 1.23
C GLN A 181 5.95 -9.39 2.41
N PHE A 182 5.46 -9.26 3.64
CA PHE A 182 6.32 -9.02 4.81
C PHE A 182 7.23 -10.20 5.15
N PRO A 183 6.75 -11.45 5.21
CA PRO A 183 7.63 -12.61 5.41
C PRO A 183 8.69 -12.74 4.34
N LEU A 184 8.30 -12.51 3.08
CA LEU A 184 9.22 -12.61 1.96
C LEU A 184 10.30 -11.52 2.03
N TRP A 185 9.91 -10.30 2.39
CA TRP A 185 10.83 -9.19 2.64
C TRP A 185 11.80 -9.49 3.80
N GLU A 186 11.30 -9.99 4.94
CA GLU A 186 12.14 -10.39 6.08
C GLU A 186 13.08 -11.55 5.74
N ALA A 187 12.61 -12.55 5.01
CA ALA A 187 13.42 -13.67 4.56
C ALA A 187 14.57 -13.21 3.64
N MET A 188 14.31 -12.27 2.74
CA MET A 188 15.35 -11.69 1.87
C MET A 188 16.37 -10.87 2.67
N LYS A 189 15.92 -10.06 3.65
CA LYS A 189 16.83 -9.36 4.57
C LYS A 189 17.68 -10.33 5.38
N ALA A 190 17.06 -11.38 5.95
CA ALA A 190 17.76 -12.41 6.74
C ALA A 190 18.77 -13.19 5.89
N TRP A 191 18.42 -13.56 4.66
CA TRP A 191 19.33 -14.18 3.72
C TRP A 191 20.53 -13.28 3.43
N ARG A 192 20.31 -11.97 3.23
CA ARG A 192 21.39 -11.02 2.99
C ARG A 192 22.30 -10.85 4.21
N ARG A 193 21.75 -10.80 5.42
CA ARG A 193 22.51 -10.75 6.68
C ARG A 193 23.41 -11.98 6.82
N ARG A 194 22.87 -13.19 6.64
CA ARG A 194 23.65 -14.44 6.68
C ARG A 194 24.78 -14.47 5.66
N ARG A 195 24.56 -13.93 4.45
CA ARG A 195 25.57 -13.90 3.39
C ARG A 195 26.69 -12.88 3.62
N ARG A 196 26.45 -11.82 4.40
CA ARG A 196 27.47 -10.82 4.76
C ARG A 196 28.38 -11.26 5.91
N GLY A 197 28.07 -12.37 6.58
CA GLY A 197 28.75 -12.80 7.81
C GLY A 197 28.28 -11.96 9.01
N ASP A 198 28.30 -12.57 10.20
CA ASP A 198 27.72 -12.10 11.48
C ASP A 198 28.25 -10.74 12.02
N GLY A 199 29.02 -9.98 11.23
CA GLY A 199 29.61 -8.70 11.61
C GLY A 199 29.20 -7.49 10.76
N GLY A 200 28.32 -7.64 9.76
CA GLY A 200 27.85 -6.53 8.91
C GLY A 200 26.52 -5.98 9.41
N GLY A 201 26.46 -4.68 9.71
CA GLY A 201 25.28 -3.97 10.22
C GLY A 201 23.99 -4.12 9.40
N ASP A 202 22.92 -3.48 9.89
CA ASP A 202 21.56 -3.65 9.36
C ASP A 202 21.46 -3.40 7.85
N VAL A 203 20.47 -4.02 7.20
CA VAL A 203 20.30 -3.92 5.73
C VAL A 203 20.08 -2.46 5.36
N SER A 204 20.86 -1.94 4.41
CA SER A 204 20.73 -0.55 3.95
C SER A 204 19.29 -0.27 3.51
N GLY A 205 18.79 0.94 3.77
CA GLY A 205 17.42 1.35 3.39
C GLY A 205 17.11 1.08 1.91
N VAL A 206 18.10 1.26 1.03
CA VAL A 206 17.98 0.96 -0.41
C VAL A 206 17.83 -0.53 -0.67
N GLU A 207 18.69 -1.37 -0.06
CA GLU A 207 18.61 -2.83 -0.20
C GLU A 207 17.27 -3.35 0.35
N SER A 208 16.85 -2.81 1.49
CA SER A 208 15.57 -3.11 2.12
C SER A 208 14.39 -2.77 1.23
N ALA A 209 14.41 -1.61 0.57
CA ALA A 209 13.35 -1.22 -0.35
C ALA A 209 13.38 -1.97 -1.70
N VAL A 210 14.55 -2.41 -2.18
CA VAL A 210 14.64 -3.36 -3.31
C VAL A 210 13.98 -4.69 -2.95
N PHE A 211 14.31 -5.25 -1.78
CA PHE A 211 13.65 -6.45 -1.29
C PHE A 211 12.14 -6.24 -1.11
N GLY A 212 11.73 -5.05 -0.65
CA GLY A 212 10.31 -4.69 -0.51
C GLY A 212 9.58 -4.67 -1.85
N SER A 213 10.22 -4.14 -2.90
CA SER A 213 9.67 -4.11 -4.27
C SER A 213 9.56 -5.51 -4.87
N VAL A 214 10.60 -6.35 -4.73
CA VAL A 214 10.58 -7.74 -5.20
C VAL A 214 9.54 -8.57 -4.45
N ALA A 215 9.47 -8.42 -3.12
CA ALA A 215 8.46 -9.08 -2.30
C ALA A 215 7.05 -8.65 -2.72
N GLY A 216 6.85 -7.35 -2.95
CA GLY A 216 5.58 -6.78 -3.42
C GLY A 216 5.18 -7.32 -4.79
N ALA A 217 6.12 -7.45 -5.72
CA ALA A 217 5.85 -8.04 -7.04
C ALA A 217 5.40 -9.50 -6.94
N ILE A 218 6.08 -10.31 -6.12
CA ILE A 218 5.71 -11.72 -5.90
C ILE A 218 4.37 -11.83 -5.17
N ALA A 219 4.15 -11.01 -4.14
CA ALA A 219 2.87 -10.93 -3.43
C ALA A 219 1.72 -10.52 -4.36
N ALA A 220 1.97 -9.58 -5.27
CA ALA A 220 0.99 -9.16 -6.27
C ALA A 220 0.63 -10.30 -7.22
N ALA A 221 1.63 -10.98 -7.78
CA ALA A 221 1.41 -12.13 -8.66
C ALA A 221 0.61 -13.24 -7.95
N THR A 222 0.95 -13.52 -6.70
CA THR A 222 0.31 -14.58 -5.89
C THR A 222 -1.12 -14.23 -5.49
N THR A 223 -1.40 -12.94 -5.23
CA THR A 223 -2.75 -12.49 -4.81
C THR A 223 -3.66 -12.11 -5.98
N THR A 224 -3.14 -12.04 -7.21
CA THR A 224 -3.96 -11.67 -8.39
C THR A 224 -5.14 -12.62 -8.64
N PRO A 225 -5.00 -13.96 -8.51
CA PRO A 225 -6.14 -14.87 -8.64
C PRO A 225 -7.29 -14.58 -7.66
N LEU A 226 -6.96 -14.19 -6.44
CA LEU A 226 -7.96 -13.82 -5.42
C LEU A 226 -8.71 -12.54 -5.82
N ASP A 227 -8.00 -11.56 -6.39
CA ASP A 227 -8.61 -10.33 -6.89
C ASP A 227 -9.53 -10.59 -8.09
N VAL A 228 -9.14 -11.47 -9.02
CA VAL A 228 -9.98 -11.85 -10.16
C VAL A 228 -11.25 -12.55 -9.69
N LEU A 229 -11.14 -13.54 -8.79
CA LEU A 229 -12.30 -14.23 -8.24
C LEU A 229 -13.27 -13.28 -7.56
N LYS A 230 -12.73 -12.38 -6.74
CA LYS A 230 -13.52 -11.37 -6.05
C LYS A 230 -14.23 -10.46 -7.02
N THR A 231 -13.53 -9.89 -8.00
CA THR A 231 -14.15 -9.00 -8.99
C THR A 231 -15.28 -9.69 -9.75
N ARG A 232 -15.13 -10.96 -10.11
CA ARG A 232 -16.19 -11.77 -10.74
C ARG A 232 -17.40 -11.98 -9.82
N VAL A 233 -17.19 -12.28 -8.53
CA VAL A 233 -18.28 -12.36 -7.54
C VAL A 233 -18.97 -11.02 -7.38
N MET A 234 -18.22 -9.90 -7.33
CA MET A 234 -18.79 -8.55 -7.16
C MET A 234 -19.57 -8.05 -8.39
N LEU A 235 -19.21 -8.53 -9.58
CA LEU A 235 -19.89 -8.20 -10.83
C LEU A 235 -21.06 -9.16 -11.15
N SER A 236 -21.17 -10.28 -10.43
CA SER A 236 -22.30 -11.20 -10.57
C SER A 236 -23.59 -10.52 -10.12
N LYS A 237 -24.64 -10.61 -10.94
CA LYS A 237 -25.98 -10.12 -10.59
C LYS A 237 -26.63 -10.96 -9.48
N GLU A 238 -26.19 -12.20 -9.33
CA GLU A 238 -26.67 -13.15 -8.33
C GLU A 238 -25.63 -13.34 -7.23
N ARG A 239 -26.11 -13.61 -6.00
CA ARG A 239 -25.24 -13.97 -4.87
C ARG A 239 -24.67 -15.37 -5.08
N VAL A 240 -23.54 -15.44 -5.77
CA VAL A 240 -22.80 -16.68 -6.03
C VAL A 240 -21.68 -16.86 -5.01
N SER A 241 -21.44 -18.12 -4.62
CA SER A 241 -20.33 -18.44 -3.73
C SER A 241 -18.99 -18.31 -4.46
N VAL A 242 -17.94 -17.86 -3.76
CA VAL A 242 -16.57 -17.76 -4.31
C VAL A 242 -16.09 -19.09 -4.87
N GLY A 243 -16.40 -20.20 -4.19
CA GLY A 243 -16.02 -21.55 -4.64
C GLY A 243 -16.76 -22.00 -5.90
N GLU A 244 -17.98 -21.51 -6.11
CA GLU A 244 -18.76 -21.78 -7.31
C GLU A 244 -18.20 -21.00 -8.50
N VAL A 245 -17.91 -19.71 -8.32
CA VAL A 245 -17.23 -18.89 -9.34
C VAL A 245 -15.86 -19.47 -9.69
N PHE A 246 -15.10 -19.93 -8.69
CA PHE A 246 -13.83 -20.61 -8.92
C PHE A 246 -13.99 -21.87 -9.76
N ARG A 247 -14.89 -22.78 -9.38
CA ARG A 247 -15.12 -24.03 -10.10
C ARG A 247 -15.60 -23.78 -11.51
N ARG A 248 -16.50 -22.80 -11.68
CA ARG A 248 -17.04 -22.39 -12.98
C ARG A 248 -15.94 -21.83 -13.87
N MET A 249 -15.14 -20.87 -13.38
CA MET A 249 -14.02 -20.30 -14.14
C MET A 249 -12.99 -21.35 -14.52
N ALA A 250 -12.59 -22.22 -13.58
CA ALA A 250 -11.61 -23.27 -13.83
C ALA A 250 -12.09 -24.27 -14.90
N ARG A 251 -13.41 -24.56 -14.95
CA ARG A 251 -14.01 -25.50 -15.90
C ARG A 251 -14.34 -24.88 -17.25
N GLU A 252 -14.82 -23.64 -17.28
CA GLU A 252 -15.32 -22.96 -18.49
C GLU A 252 -14.24 -22.13 -19.20
N GLU A 253 -13.39 -21.43 -18.45
CA GLU A 253 -12.39 -20.50 -19.01
C GLU A 253 -10.94 -20.96 -18.78
N GLY A 254 -10.73 -21.98 -17.95
CA GLY A 254 -9.42 -22.53 -17.59
C GLY A 254 -8.64 -21.69 -16.56
N VAL A 255 -7.33 -21.93 -16.44
CA VAL A 255 -6.47 -21.27 -15.43
C VAL A 255 -5.91 -19.90 -15.86
N ARG A 256 -5.86 -19.61 -17.17
CA ARG A 256 -5.31 -18.35 -17.70
C ARG A 256 -6.03 -17.09 -17.18
N PRO A 257 -7.37 -17.04 -17.11
CA PRO A 257 -8.09 -15.87 -16.62
C PRO A 257 -7.77 -15.48 -15.17
N PHE A 258 -7.36 -16.44 -14.33
CA PHE A 258 -6.97 -16.16 -12.94
C PHE A 258 -5.74 -15.26 -12.83
N PHE A 259 -4.88 -15.27 -13.86
CA PHE A 259 -3.70 -14.43 -13.92
C PHE A 259 -3.89 -13.22 -14.86
N ALA A 260 -5.11 -13.00 -15.36
CA ALA A 260 -5.44 -11.82 -16.15
C ALA A 260 -5.29 -10.57 -15.29
N GLY A 261 -4.25 -9.77 -15.58
CA GLY A 261 -3.92 -8.57 -14.82
C GLY A 261 -2.67 -8.68 -13.93
N VAL A 262 -2.01 -9.85 -13.86
CA VAL A 262 -0.73 -9.98 -13.12
C VAL A 262 0.32 -9.03 -13.69
N ALA A 263 0.53 -9.06 -15.01
CA ALA A 263 1.53 -8.24 -15.67
C ALA A 263 1.36 -6.74 -15.34
N PRO A 264 0.20 -6.09 -15.57
CA PRO A 264 0.05 -4.69 -15.23
C PRO A 264 0.19 -4.41 -13.72
N ARG A 265 -0.24 -5.33 -12.84
CA ARG A 265 -0.11 -5.15 -11.38
C ARG A 265 1.34 -5.23 -10.91
N VAL A 266 2.10 -6.22 -11.40
CA VAL A 266 3.52 -6.39 -11.08
C VAL A 266 4.34 -5.25 -11.65
N THR A 267 4.08 -4.85 -12.90
CA THR A 267 4.73 -3.69 -13.52
C THR A 267 4.47 -2.42 -12.71
N TRP A 268 3.24 -2.18 -12.27
CA TRP A 268 2.89 -1.02 -11.45
C TRP A 268 3.69 -0.95 -10.16
N ILE A 269 3.71 -2.04 -9.39
CA ILE A 269 4.44 -2.12 -8.12
C ILE A 269 5.95 -1.98 -8.32
N SER A 270 6.46 -2.56 -9.40
CA SER A 270 7.90 -2.49 -9.72
C SER A 270 8.32 -1.07 -10.11
N ILE A 271 7.54 -0.38 -10.97
CA ILE A 271 7.80 1.00 -11.37
C ILE A 271 7.70 1.93 -10.15
N GLY A 272 6.64 1.79 -9.34
CA GLY A 272 6.48 2.57 -8.11
C GLY A 272 7.65 2.39 -7.14
N GLY A 273 8.09 1.14 -6.95
CA GLY A 273 9.26 0.84 -6.13
C GLY A 273 10.55 1.46 -6.68
N ALA A 274 10.77 1.40 -8.00
CA ALA A 274 11.94 1.98 -8.65
C ALA A 274 11.98 3.52 -8.55
N ILE A 275 10.84 4.18 -8.80
CA ILE A 275 10.73 5.65 -8.67
C ILE A 275 10.93 6.06 -7.21
N PHE A 276 10.33 5.33 -6.26
CA PHE A 276 10.51 5.58 -4.82
C PHE A 276 11.99 5.52 -4.43
N LEU A 277 12.65 4.42 -4.79
CA LEU A 277 14.06 4.18 -4.49
C LEU A 277 14.98 5.23 -5.10
N GLY A 278 14.79 5.54 -6.39
CA GLY A 278 15.59 6.54 -7.09
C GLY A 278 15.43 7.93 -6.46
N SER A 279 14.20 8.32 -6.16
CA SER A 279 13.89 9.62 -5.55
C SER A 279 14.42 9.73 -4.13
N TYR A 280 14.29 8.66 -3.34
CA TYR A 280 14.81 8.58 -1.97
C TYR A 280 16.33 8.73 -1.95
N GLN A 281 17.04 8.00 -2.81
CA GLN A 281 18.50 8.06 -2.89
C GLN A 281 18.98 9.43 -3.34
N TRP A 282 18.32 10.02 -4.34
CA TRP A 282 18.63 11.37 -4.81
C TRP A 282 18.46 12.39 -3.68
N ALA A 283 17.35 12.35 -2.94
CA ALA A 283 17.09 13.26 -1.83
C ALA A 283 18.16 13.17 -0.74
N ILE A 284 18.54 11.94 -0.33
CA ILE A 284 19.61 11.74 0.66
C ILE A 284 20.95 12.26 0.17
N ASN A 285 21.32 11.98 -1.08
CA ASN A 285 22.60 12.44 -1.64
C ASN A 285 22.66 13.97 -1.62
N THR A 286 21.60 14.63 -2.07
CA THR A 286 21.51 16.10 -2.08
C THR A 286 21.61 16.70 -0.67
N MET A 287 20.89 16.14 0.31
CA MET A 287 20.97 16.62 1.68
C MET A 287 22.35 16.42 2.30
N ARG A 288 23.05 15.33 1.95
CA ARG A 288 24.42 15.09 2.40
C ARG A 288 25.45 16.01 1.75
N THR A 289 25.20 16.47 0.53
CA THR A 289 26.07 17.46 -0.14
C THR A 289 25.84 18.89 0.37
N MET A 290 24.71 19.16 1.02
CA MET A 290 24.36 20.48 1.56
C MET A 290 24.68 20.64 3.06
N ALA A 291 25.04 19.56 3.75
CA ALA A 291 25.41 19.53 5.17
C ALA A 291 26.94 19.49 5.32
#